data_AF-A0A838JS26-F1
#
_entry.id   AF-A0A838JS26-F1
#
_cell.length_a   1.000
_cell.length_b   1.000
_cell.length_c   1.000
_cell.angle_alpha   90.00
_cell.angle_beta   90.00
_cell.angle_gamma   90.00
#
_symmetry.space_group_name_H-M   'P 1'
#
loop_
_entity.id
_entity.type
_entity.pdbx_description
1 polymer ?
#
loop_
_entity_poly.entity_id
_entity_poly.type
_entity_poly.pdbx_seq_one_letter_code
_entity_poly.pdbx_strand_id
1 'polypeptide(L)'
;MEHTSEDARALIRAAQEVHAERHGAHTLIPGTYLSFPEAAKRTGIRSDRQRYHDAIEDLDYEGAIEWDTGARYARGDKHYLITQRGLDSSQESNSQVIEGRTSVR
;
A
#
# COMPACT_ATOMS: atom_id res chain seq x y z
N MET A 1 -7.45 11.65 -13.21
CA MET A 1 -5.98 11.57 -13.14
C MET A 1 -5.71 10.59 -12.03
N GLU A 2 -5.37 9.34 -12.37
CA GLU A 2 -4.96 8.32 -11.39
C GLU A 2 -3.50 8.03 -11.68
N HIS A 3 -2.63 8.88 -11.15
CA HIS A 3 -1.18 8.76 -11.36
C HIS A 3 -0.49 8.38 -10.07
N THR A 4 -0.98 7.34 -9.39
CA THR A 4 -0.20 6.65 -8.36
C THR A 4 1.09 6.14 -9.00
N SER A 5 2.25 6.59 -8.50
CA SER A 5 3.56 6.16 -9.00
C SER A 5 3.74 4.64 -8.90
N GLU A 6 4.64 4.07 -9.72
CA GLU A 6 4.97 2.64 -9.65
C GLU A 6 5.49 2.26 -8.26
N ASP A 7 6.30 3.13 -7.66
CA ASP A 7 6.79 2.97 -6.28
C ASP A 7 5.63 2.94 -5.27
N ALA A 8 4.64 3.83 -5.38
CA ALA A 8 3.46 3.84 -4.53
C ALA A 8 2.63 2.55 -4.67
N ARG A 9 2.41 2.07 -5.89
CA ARG A 9 1.70 0.79 -6.14
C ARG A 9 2.47 -0.40 -5.58
N ALA A 10 3.78 -0.45 -5.80
CA ALA A 10 4.63 -1.51 -5.24
C ALA A 10 4.60 -1.50 -3.72
N LEU A 11 4.62 -0.30 -3.12
CA LEU A 11 4.67 -0.11 -1.69
C LEU A 11 3.36 -0.52 -0.99
N ILE A 12 2.19 -0.10 -1.49
CA ILE A 12 0.91 -0.50 -0.88
C ILE A 12 0.66 -2.01 -1.01
N ARG A 13 1.01 -2.62 -2.14
CA ARG A 13 0.93 -4.06 -2.33
C ARG A 13 1.81 -4.81 -1.33
N ALA A 14 3.08 -4.41 -1.21
CA ALA A 14 4.01 -5.02 -0.27
C ALA A 14 3.53 -4.87 1.18
N ALA A 15 2.91 -3.74 1.53
CA ALA A 15 2.35 -3.54 2.86
C ALA A 15 1.18 -4.49 3.17
N GLN A 16 0.29 -4.70 2.20
CA GLN A 16 -0.81 -5.67 2.31
C GLN A 16 -0.30 -7.11 2.44
N GLU A 17 0.73 -7.47 1.67
CA GLU A 17 1.37 -8.80 1.76
C GLU A 17 1.99 -9.01 3.15
N VAL A 18 2.73 -8.02 3.66
CA VAL A 18 3.32 -8.07 5.02
C VAL A 18 2.24 -8.22 6.09
N HIS A 19 1.12 -7.52 5.96
CA HIS A 19 -0.01 -7.67 6.88
C HIS A 19 -0.63 -9.07 6.80
N ALA A 20 -0.90 -9.54 5.58
CA ALA A 20 -1.50 -10.85 5.34
C ALA A 20 -0.62 -11.99 5.87
N GLU A 21 0.70 -11.88 5.78
CA GLU A 21 1.65 -12.85 6.33
C GLU A 21 1.61 -12.91 7.86
N ARG A 22 1.35 -11.79 8.54
CA ARG A 22 1.33 -11.70 10.00
C ARG A 22 -0.01 -12.03 10.64
N HIS A 23 -1.09 -11.56 10.02
CA HIS A 23 -2.42 -11.54 10.61
C HIS A 23 -3.45 -12.30 9.76
N GLY A 24 -3.10 -12.70 8.54
CA GLY A 24 -3.99 -13.32 7.58
C GLY A 24 -4.74 -12.30 6.72
N ALA A 25 -4.87 -12.57 5.42
CA ALA A 25 -5.48 -11.65 4.46
C ALA A 25 -6.95 -11.28 4.79
N HIS A 26 -7.69 -12.16 5.47
CA HIS A 26 -9.08 -11.91 5.87
C HIS A 26 -9.23 -10.81 6.94
N THR A 27 -8.13 -10.42 7.60
CA THR A 27 -8.12 -9.33 8.59
C THR A 27 -7.81 -7.97 7.98
N LEU A 28 -7.46 -7.93 6.68
CA LEU A 28 -7.16 -6.71 5.97
C LEU A 28 -8.47 -6.02 5.55
N ILE A 29 -8.93 -5.09 6.38
CA ILE A 29 -10.16 -4.31 6.18
C ILE A 29 -9.85 -2.80 6.22
N PRO A 30 -10.74 -1.91 5.74
CA PRO A 30 -10.54 -0.48 5.90
C PRO A 30 -10.30 -0.09 7.36
N GLY A 31 -9.36 0.82 7.59
CA GLY A 31 -8.89 1.19 8.93
C GLY A 31 -7.79 0.28 9.49
N THR A 32 -7.35 -0.74 8.75
CA THR A 32 -6.24 -1.61 9.18
C THR A 32 -4.91 -0.86 9.06
N TYR A 33 -4.06 -0.97 10.09
CA TYR A 33 -2.72 -0.40 10.06
C TYR A 33 -1.81 -1.13 9.07
N LEU A 34 -1.07 -0.38 8.26
CA LEU A 34 -0.06 -0.91 7.34
C LEU A 34 1.35 -0.46 7.73
N SER A 35 2.27 -1.42 7.84
CA SER A 35 3.68 -1.14 8.11
C SER A 35 4.44 -0.79 6.82
N PHE A 36 4.39 0.48 6.44
CA PHE A 36 5.12 0.99 5.28
C PHE A 36 6.65 0.89 5.36
N PRO A 37 7.31 1.07 6.51
CA PRO A 37 8.76 0.85 6.61
C PRO A 37 9.16 -0.59 6.28
N GLU A 38 8.32 -1.58 6.61
CA GLU A 38 8.60 -2.98 6.30
C GLU A 38 8.27 -3.32 4.85
N ALA A 39 7.20 -2.75 4.31
CA ALA A 39 6.89 -2.81 2.89
C ALA A 39 8.05 -2.25 2.04
N ALA A 40 8.63 -1.12 2.45
CA ALA A 40 9.75 -0.49 1.77
C ALA A 40 11.00 -1.39 1.76
N LYS A 41 11.30 -2.06 2.90
CA LYS A 41 12.37 -3.06 2.96
C LYS A 41 12.14 -4.21 1.97
N ARG A 42 10.89 -4.67 1.82
CA ARG A 42 10.53 -5.75 0.90
C ARG A 42 10.64 -5.34 -0.57
N THR A 43 10.30 -4.09 -0.91
CA THR A 43 10.39 -3.56 -2.29
C THR A 43 11.79 -3.07 -2.65
N GLY A 44 12.72 -3.00 -1.69
CA GLY A 44 14.04 -2.41 -1.89
C GLY A 44 14.02 -0.87 -1.92
N ILE A 45 12.88 -0.25 -1.62
CA ILE A 45 12.77 1.20 -1.44
C ILE A 45 13.34 1.54 -0.07
N ARG A 46 14.33 2.42 -0.04
CA ARG A 46 14.88 2.88 1.23
C ARG A 46 13.95 3.92 1.88
N SER A 47 13.52 3.67 3.11
CA SER A 47 12.60 4.54 3.85
C SER A 47 13.19 5.90 4.26
N ASP A 48 14.50 6.10 4.10
CA ASP A 48 15.20 7.36 4.36
C ASP A 48 15.39 8.23 3.09
N ARG A 49 14.80 7.82 1.97
CA ARG A 49 14.93 8.52 0.68
C ARG A 49 13.64 9.25 0.32
N GLN A 50 13.79 10.37 -0.39
CA GLN A 50 12.68 11.17 -0.89
C GLN A 50 11.64 10.33 -1.63
N ARG A 51 12.09 9.40 -2.48
CA ARG A 51 11.23 8.45 -3.21
C ARG A 51 10.23 7.71 -2.32
N TYR A 52 10.61 7.32 -1.11
CA TYR A 52 9.69 6.68 -0.17
C TYR A 52 8.61 7.65 0.30
N HIS A 53 9.00 8.88 0.63
CA HIS A 53 8.07 9.91 1.08
C HIS A 53 7.12 10.35 -0.04
N ASP A 54 7.62 10.49 -1.27
CA ASP A 54 6.81 10.81 -2.46
C ASP A 54 5.77 9.70 -2.70
N ALA A 55 6.17 8.43 -2.60
CA ALA A 55 5.25 7.30 -2.75
C ALA A 55 4.16 7.26 -1.67
N ILE A 56 4.50 7.63 -0.43
CA ILE A 56 3.53 7.74 0.66
C ILE A 56 2.58 8.93 0.44
N GLU A 57 3.10 10.07 -0.01
CA GLU A 57 2.31 11.26 -0.33
C GLU A 57 1.35 11.01 -1.49
N ASP A 58 1.78 10.29 -2.54
CA ASP A 58 0.92 9.85 -3.63
C ASP A 58 -0.26 9.01 -3.13
N LEU A 59 0.01 8.04 -2.23
CA LEU A 59 -1.02 7.17 -1.67
C LEU A 59 -2.02 7.94 -0.78
N ASP A 60 -1.54 8.90 0.00
CA ASP A 60 -2.38 9.77 0.86
C ASP A 60 -3.22 10.72 0.00
N TYR A 61 -2.61 11.35 -1.01
CA TYR A 61 -3.29 12.25 -1.94
C TYR A 61 -4.38 11.54 -2.75
N GLU A 62 -4.11 10.32 -3.22
CA GLU A 62 -5.10 9.47 -3.91
C GLU A 62 -6.12 8.86 -2.93
N GLY A 63 -5.97 9.05 -1.62
CA GLY A 63 -6.87 8.52 -0.61
C GLY A 63 -6.84 6.99 -0.49
N ALA A 64 -5.75 6.35 -0.94
CA ALA A 64 -5.51 4.91 -0.77
C ALA A 64 -5.12 4.56 0.67
N ILE A 65 -4.52 5.52 1.37
CA ILE A 65 -4.27 5.47 2.81
C ILE A 65 -4.71 6.77 3.46
N GLU A 66 -4.82 6.74 4.77
CA GLU A 66 -5.04 7.92 5.59
C GLU A 66 -4.13 7.91 6.82
N TRP A 67 -3.77 9.09 7.31
CA TRP A 67 -3.04 9.22 8.55
C TRP A 67 -3.96 8.97 9.76
N ASP A 68 -3.57 8.02 10.62
CA ASP A 68 -4.23 7.81 11.91
C ASP A 68 -4.03 9.03 12.83
N THR A 69 -5.08 9.85 12.93
CA THR A 69 -5.10 11.04 13.79
C THR A 69 -5.03 10.70 15.28
N GLY A 70 -5.38 9.47 15.68
CA GLY A 70 -5.21 8.97 17.04
C GLY A 70 -3.74 8.76 17.42
N ALA A 71 -2.90 8.47 16.42
CA ALA A 71 -1.45 8.33 16.57
C ALA A 71 -0.68 9.66 16.51
N ARG A 72 -1.38 10.81 16.39
CA ARG A 72 -0.78 12.15 16.24
C ARG A 72 0.23 12.52 17.34
N TYR A 73 0.09 11.94 18.54
CA TYR A 73 0.97 12.18 19.69
C TYR A 73 1.95 11.04 19.97
N ALA A 74 1.92 9.95 19.19
CA ALA A 74 2.93 8.90 19.29
C ALA A 74 4.25 9.44 18.70
N ARG A 75 5.27 9.61 19.55
CA ARG A 75 6.61 9.99 19.11
C ARG A 75 7.18 8.88 18.21
N GLY A 76 7.40 9.18 16.94
CA GLY A 76 8.34 8.43 16.09
C GLY A 76 7.79 8.01 14.75
N ASP A 77 6.59 7.42 14.71
CA ASP A 77 6.09 6.79 13.48
C ASP A 77 4.72 7.35 13.08
N LYS A 78 4.62 7.83 11.83
CA LYS A 78 3.33 8.11 11.21
C LYS A 78 2.63 6.77 10.98
N HIS A 79 1.45 6.61 11.56
CA HIS A 79 0.64 5.43 11.38
C HIS A 79 -0.32 5.66 10.22
N TYR A 80 -0.28 4.78 9.23
CA TYR A 80 -1.17 4.87 8.08
C TYR A 80 -2.15 3.71 8.10
N LEU A 81 -3.41 4.05 7.87
CA LEU A 81 -4.50 3.09 7.78
C LEU A 81 -4.85 2.91 6.30
N ILE A 82 -5.10 1.68 5.88
CA ILE A 82 -5.61 1.42 4.54
C ILE A 82 -7.08 1.85 4.42
N THR A 83 -7.43 2.51 3.32
CA THR A 83 -8.83 2.85 3.01
C THR A 83 -9.46 1.79 2.11
N GLN A 84 -10.77 1.90 1.88
CA GLN A 84 -11.45 1.06 0.89
C GLN A 84 -10.82 1.22 -0.52
N ARG A 85 -10.50 2.45 -0.94
CA ARG A 85 -9.84 2.73 -2.23
C ARG A 85 -8.47 2.08 -2.35
N GLY A 86 -7.71 2.00 -1.26
CA GLY A 86 -6.42 1.29 -1.22
C GLY A 86 -6.56 -0.23 -1.42
N LEU A 87 -7.66 -0.82 -0.94
CA LEU A 87 -7.97 -2.23 -1.17
C LEU A 87 -8.39 -2.48 -2.62
N ASP A 88 -9.30 -1.66 -3.15
CA ASP A 88 -9.88 -1.82 -4.48
C ASP A 88 -8.81 -1.69 -5.58
N SER A 89 -7.94 -0.67 -5.48
CA SER A 89 -6.82 -0.42 -6.42
C SER A 89 -5.79 -1.57 -6.48
N SER A 90 -5.67 -2.33 -5.39
CA SER A 90 -4.78 -3.49 -5.31
C SER A 90 -5.42 -4.74 -5.91
N GLN A 91 -6.76 -4.84 -5.90
CA GLN A 91 -7.50 -5.93 -6.55
C GLN A 91 -7.59 -5.76 -8.08
N GLU A 92 -7.77 -4.53 -8.58
CA GLU A 92 -7.80 -4.26 -10.02
C GLU A 92 -6.50 -4.68 -10.73
N SER A 93 -5.36 -4.52 -10.06
CA SER A 93 -4.04 -4.95 -10.58
C SER A 93 -3.91 -6.47 -10.72
N ASN A 94 -4.66 -7.26 -9.93
CA ASN A 94 -4.67 -8.73 -10.06
C ASN A 94 -5.61 -9.20 -11.19
N SER A 95 -6.68 -8.48 -11.47
CA SER A 95 -7.62 -8.81 -12.55
C SER A 95 -7.01 -8.60 -13.94
N GLN A 96 -6.07 -7.67 -14.10
CA GLN A 96 -5.45 -7.39 -15.40
C GLN A 96 -4.37 -8.42 -15.81
N VAL A 97 -3.88 -9.23 -14.86
CA VAL A 97 -2.90 -10.31 -15.14
C VAL A 97 -3.58 -11.58 -15.68
N ILE A 98 -4.89 -11.75 -15.42
CA ILE A 98 -5.62 -12.98 -15.78
C ILE A 98 -6.18 -12.95 -17.21
N GLU A 99 -6.32 -11.77 -17.83
CA GLU A 99 -6.83 -11.62 -19.20
C GLU A 99 -5.76 -11.72 -20.30
N GLY A 100 -4.50 -12.01 -19.94
CA GLY A 100 -3.38 -12.09 -20.88
C GLY A 100 -2.92 -13.48 -21.31
N ARG A 101 -3.53 -14.58 -20.81
CA ARG A 101 -2.98 -15.95 -21.00
C ARG A 101 -3.93 -16.99 -21.63
N THR A 102 -4.89 -16.57 -22.44
CA THR A 102 -5.61 -17.50 -23.32
C THR A 102 -5.71 -16.94 -24.74
N SER A 103 -4.66 -17.12 -25.52
CA SER A 103 -4.79 -17.43 -26.94
C SER A 103 -3.49 -18.03 -27.45
N VAL A 104 -3.34 -19.35 -27.29
CA VAL A 104 -2.39 -20.13 -28.07
C VAL A 104 -3.20 -21.20 -28.78
N ARG A 105 -3.44 -20.94 -30.08
CA ARG A 105 -3.87 -21.82 -31.18
C ARG A 105 -5.13 -22.67 -31.02
#